data_AF-A0A086M3X6-F1
#
_entry.id   AF-A0A086M3X6-F1
#
_cell.length_a   1.000
_cell.length_b   1.000
_cell.length_c   1.000
_cell.angle_alpha   90.00
_cell.angle_beta   90.00
_cell.angle_gamma   90.00
#
_symmetry.space_group_name_H-M   'P 1'
#
loop_
_entity.id
_entity.type
_entity.pdbx_description
1 polymer ?
#
loop_
_entity_poly.entity_id
_entity_poly.type
_entity_poly.pdbx_seq_one_letter_code
_entity_poly.pdbx_strand_id
1 'polypeptide(L)'
;MSPFSRTTVASLFSAGLYVVVQAAEPGAEPFVQGTLTLNGKTYRAVCNCNEGVTDVERRLAQIAPLCNPSKVKIHQDHSSAIGLTAAEVRVNWGQPSDVTFGRVKENHFSCMDDRITEASLSTPGGDLGEFTLALAASGIPYDEATVTSLLSNYLATIPSDRLFYHCTDEAAMSSFDRSLGVEGLDLSQPDPALQSDIKAALSQPRNIGDSHFRNMVKNPSWYHVGRELPLVTMKAFLNVAWDKTNPNSKKVYLDVLNGRSDPKAFIEIASTQECELSGVAPLLPPKTRVTQALLSHLSATSDRRKEQAEFFIQSGYSSLSVEELRSRMDRYGAQWLETTGTLLARGLPFYRMTYV
;
A
#
# COMPACT_ATOMS: atom_id res chain seq x y z
N MET A 1 55.06 17.13 4.60
CA MET A 1 54.04 16.72 3.62
C MET A 1 52.73 16.56 4.37
N SER A 2 51.87 17.59 4.33
CA SER A 2 50.61 17.62 5.07
C SER A 2 49.46 17.20 4.15
N PRO A 3 48.48 16.39 4.60
CA PRO A 3 47.22 16.27 3.91
C PRO A 3 46.22 17.28 4.50
N PHE A 4 45.65 18.10 3.63
CA PHE A 4 44.54 19.00 3.94
C PHE A 4 43.25 18.18 4.18
N SER A 5 42.62 18.34 5.34
CA SER A 5 41.22 17.94 5.55
C SER A 5 40.31 19.12 5.18
N ARG A 6 39.32 18.90 4.31
CA ARG A 6 38.32 19.91 3.92
C ARG A 6 37.18 19.90 4.93
N THR A 7 37.08 20.95 5.74
CA THR A 7 35.93 21.24 6.60
C THR A 7 34.88 22.01 5.79
N THR A 8 33.67 21.45 5.64
CA THR A 8 32.53 22.19 5.08
C THR A 8 31.68 22.71 6.23
N VAL A 9 31.58 24.04 6.36
CA VAL A 9 30.74 24.72 7.36
C VAL A 9 29.46 25.19 6.68
N ALA A 10 28.31 24.71 7.12
CA ALA A 10 27.02 25.27 6.75
C ALA A 10 26.50 26.12 7.93
N SER A 11 26.26 27.41 7.69
CA SER A 11 25.69 28.34 8.66
C SER A 11 24.20 28.55 8.37
N LEU A 12 23.35 28.26 9.36
CA LEU A 12 21.96 28.72 9.42
C LEU A 12 21.77 29.47 10.75
N PHE A 13 21.59 30.78 10.66
CA PHE A 13 21.24 31.62 11.80
C PHE A 13 19.76 31.49 12.09
N SER A 14 19.43 30.85 13.22
CA SER A 14 18.51 31.30 14.27
C SER A 14 18.38 30.18 15.31
N ALA A 15 18.87 30.41 16.55
CA ALA A 15 19.11 29.42 17.61
C ALA A 15 20.19 28.37 17.27
N GLY A 16 21.45 28.73 17.56
CA GLY A 16 22.64 27.98 17.13
C GLY A 16 22.78 26.61 17.77
N LEU A 17 22.43 25.57 17.01
CA LEU A 17 23.06 24.25 17.10
C LEU A 17 24.11 24.16 15.99
N TYR A 18 25.39 24.10 16.36
CA TYR A 18 26.46 23.69 15.45
C TYR A 18 26.72 22.20 15.68
N VAL A 19 26.39 21.37 14.69
CA VAL A 19 26.70 19.93 14.69
C VAL A 19 27.95 19.73 13.85
N VAL A 20 29.04 19.32 14.48
CA VAL A 20 30.26 18.88 13.79
C VAL A 20 30.27 17.36 13.82
N VAL A 21 30.06 16.73 12.67
CA VAL A 21 30.19 15.27 12.54
C VAL A 21 31.65 14.96 12.21
N GLN A 22 32.41 14.51 13.21
CA GLN A 22 33.70 13.87 12.97
C GLN A 22 33.47 12.37 12.74
N ALA A 23 34.04 11.84 11.66
CA ALA A 23 34.12 10.39 11.47
C ALA A 23 35.00 9.81 12.59
N ALA A 24 34.41 8.94 13.41
CA ALA A 24 35.14 8.24 14.46
C ALA A 24 36.02 7.12 13.85
N GLU A 25 37.20 6.89 14.42
CA GLU A 25 38.11 5.82 14.03
C GLU A 25 37.47 4.43 14.19
N PRO A 26 37.92 3.40 13.44
CA PRO A 26 37.34 2.06 13.51
C PRO A 26 37.48 1.49 14.93
N GLY A 27 36.35 1.28 15.61
CA GLY A 27 36.30 0.71 16.96
C GLY A 27 35.86 1.65 18.08
N ALA A 28 35.59 2.93 17.80
CA ALA A 28 35.00 3.84 18.78
C ALA A 28 33.48 3.66 18.89
N GLU A 29 32.94 3.68 20.12
CA GLU A 29 31.49 3.62 20.36
C GLU A 29 30.78 4.80 19.68
N PRO A 30 29.61 4.59 19.05
CA PRO A 30 28.85 5.68 18.45
C PRO A 30 28.37 6.65 19.54
N PHE A 31 28.91 7.86 19.52
CA PHE A 31 28.46 8.96 20.37
C PHE A 31 28.10 10.17 19.51
N VAL A 32 27.07 10.90 19.90
CA VAL A 32 26.73 12.20 19.30
C VAL A 32 27.20 13.28 20.25
N GLN A 33 28.00 14.22 19.75
CA GLN A 33 28.41 15.40 20.53
C GLN A 33 27.78 16.67 19.95
N GLY A 34 27.29 17.51 20.84
CA GLY A 34 26.77 18.82 20.53
C GLY A 34 27.10 19.81 21.63
N THR A 35 26.86 21.09 21.36
CA THR A 35 26.89 22.13 22.39
C THR A 35 25.47 22.62 22.62
N LEU A 36 25.08 22.69 23.88
CA LEU A 36 23.75 23.12 24.31
C LEU A 36 23.93 24.38 25.17
N THR A 37 23.19 25.44 24.88
CA THR A 37 23.21 26.64 25.73
C THR A 37 21.95 26.68 26.58
N LEU A 38 22.12 26.56 27.90
CA LEU A 38 21.04 26.64 28.88
C LEU A 38 21.35 27.79 29.85
N ASN A 39 20.39 28.68 30.05
CA ASN A 39 20.51 29.82 30.98
C ASN A 39 21.80 30.65 30.79
N GLY A 40 22.18 30.90 29.53
CA GLY A 40 23.36 31.69 29.19
C GLY A 40 24.71 30.98 29.42
N LYS A 41 24.70 29.69 29.79
CA LYS A 41 25.91 28.86 29.90
C LYS A 41 25.90 27.79 28.82
N THR A 42 27.04 27.63 28.15
CA THR A 42 27.22 26.60 27.12
C THR A 42 27.78 25.34 27.74
N TYR A 43 27.10 24.23 27.50
CA TYR A 43 27.42 22.90 27.96
C TYR A 43 27.82 22.03 26.77
N ARG A 44 28.81 21.17 26.95
CA ARG A 44 29.13 20.11 25.99
C ARG A 44 28.25 18.91 26.30
N ALA A 45 27.31 18.61 25.41
CA ALA A 45 26.46 17.44 25.52
C ALA A 45 27.12 16.28 24.75
N VAL A 46 27.27 15.14 25.41
CA VAL A 46 27.72 13.89 24.80
C VAL A 46 26.65 12.86 25.08
N CYS A 47 26.02 12.34 24.02
CA CYS A 47 25.08 11.24 24.11
C CYS A 47 25.81 9.97 23.71
N ASN A 48 25.91 9.00 24.61
CA ASN A 48 26.38 7.65 24.27
C ASN A 48 25.18 6.84 23.80
N CYS A 49 25.17 6.42 22.54
CA CYS A 49 24.04 5.71 21.95
C CYS A 49 23.87 4.27 22.47
N ASN A 50 24.76 3.79 23.36
CA ASN A 50 24.79 2.41 23.86
C ASN A 50 24.53 2.25 25.37
N GLU A 51 24.47 3.33 26.16
CA GLU A 51 24.18 3.21 27.60
C GLU A 51 22.71 2.86 27.85
N GLY A 52 22.46 1.72 28.51
CA GLY A 52 21.12 1.23 28.84
C GLY A 52 20.48 0.30 27.81
N VAL A 53 21.19 0.00 26.71
CA VAL A 53 20.69 -0.81 25.59
C VAL A 53 21.11 -2.27 25.78
N THR A 54 20.14 -3.16 25.96
CA THR A 54 20.35 -4.62 26.07
C THR A 54 20.97 -5.19 24.79
N ASP A 55 21.64 -6.35 24.86
CA ASP A 55 22.26 -6.97 23.68
C ASP A 55 21.25 -7.26 22.54
N VAL A 56 19.97 -7.44 22.88
CA VAL A 56 18.86 -7.59 21.93
C VAL A 56 18.59 -6.26 21.22
N GLU A 57 18.51 -5.17 21.96
CA GLU A 57 18.31 -3.83 21.40
C GLU A 57 19.55 -3.35 20.62
N ARG A 58 20.75 -3.80 20.97
CA ARG A 58 21.99 -3.53 20.22
C ARG A 58 22.01 -4.27 18.87
N ARG A 59 21.48 -5.51 18.82
CA ARG A 59 21.22 -6.21 17.55
C ARG A 59 20.11 -5.53 16.75
N LEU A 60 19.03 -5.07 17.38
CA LEU A 60 17.95 -4.34 16.71
C LEU A 60 18.39 -2.96 16.19
N ALA A 61 19.30 -2.26 16.89
CA ALA A 61 19.89 -1.00 16.47
C ALA A 61 20.95 -1.17 15.36
N GLN A 62 21.62 -2.32 15.29
CA GLN A 62 22.38 -2.72 14.10
C GLN A 62 21.46 -3.04 12.90
N ILE A 63 20.16 -3.27 13.16
CA ILE A 63 19.14 -3.65 12.18
C ILE A 63 18.25 -2.46 11.78
N ALA A 64 18.34 -1.27 12.40
CA ALA A 64 17.60 -0.11 11.92
C ALA A 64 18.27 1.26 12.13
N PRO A 65 18.12 2.18 11.15
CA PRO A 65 17.15 2.08 10.06
C PRO A 65 17.83 1.93 8.70
N LEU A 66 17.70 0.77 8.04
CA LEU A 66 17.94 0.73 6.58
C LEU A 66 16.98 1.68 5.84
N CYS A 67 15.84 2.03 6.44
CA CYS A 67 14.86 2.97 5.90
C CYS A 67 14.61 4.13 6.90
N ASN A 68 15.24 5.28 6.69
CA ASN A 68 14.91 6.52 7.40
C ASN A 68 14.93 7.74 6.47
N PRO A 69 13.92 7.86 5.59
CA PRO A 69 13.85 8.99 4.68
C PRO A 69 13.77 10.32 5.42
N SER A 70 14.59 11.28 5.00
CA SER A 70 14.65 12.63 5.57
C SER A 70 14.14 13.69 4.59
N LYS A 71 13.91 13.32 3.32
CA LYS A 71 13.44 14.22 2.26
C LYS A 71 12.45 13.52 1.35
N VAL A 72 11.69 14.31 0.60
CA VAL A 72 10.81 13.81 -0.47
C VAL A 72 11.15 14.49 -1.79
N LYS A 73 11.51 13.68 -2.80
CA LYS A 73 11.61 14.10 -4.19
C LYS A 73 10.23 13.98 -4.83
N ILE A 74 9.78 15.05 -5.50
CA ILE A 74 8.52 15.06 -6.24
C ILE A 74 8.87 15.40 -7.68
N HIS A 75 8.57 14.48 -8.58
CA HIS A 75 8.67 14.65 -10.02
C HIS A 75 7.27 14.68 -10.63
N GLN A 76 7.04 15.53 -11.62
CA GLN A 76 5.77 15.61 -12.32
C GLN A 76 5.96 15.02 -13.72
N ASP A 77 5.43 13.81 -13.95
CA ASP A 77 5.52 13.16 -15.27
C ASP A 77 4.47 13.72 -16.23
N HIS A 78 3.31 14.14 -15.72
CA HIS A 78 2.24 14.73 -16.51
C HIS A 78 1.68 15.99 -15.85
N SER A 79 1.68 17.10 -16.59
CA SER A 79 1.03 18.34 -16.17
C SER A 79 -0.41 18.41 -16.64
N SER A 80 -1.25 19.05 -15.85
CA SER A 80 -2.63 19.35 -16.20
C SER A 80 -2.97 20.79 -15.81
N ALA A 81 -3.91 21.39 -16.52
CA ALA A 81 -4.47 22.70 -16.19
C ALA A 81 -5.44 22.64 -15.00
N ILE A 82 -5.87 21.44 -14.60
CA ILE A 82 -6.75 21.17 -13.46
C ILE A 82 -6.02 20.27 -12.46
N GLY A 83 -6.40 20.34 -11.18
CA GLY A 83 -5.83 19.48 -10.13
C GLY A 83 -4.76 20.18 -9.29
N LEU A 84 -4.02 19.39 -8.50
CA LEU A 84 -3.01 19.90 -7.57
C LEU A 84 -1.72 20.27 -8.29
N THR A 85 -1.05 21.29 -7.77
CA THR A 85 0.34 21.62 -8.09
C THR A 85 1.33 20.79 -7.28
N ALA A 86 2.60 20.73 -7.71
CA ALA A 86 3.65 20.05 -6.97
C ALA A 86 3.88 20.63 -5.54
N ALA A 87 3.56 21.91 -5.34
CA ALA A 87 3.63 22.55 -4.02
C ALA A 87 2.52 22.04 -3.10
N GLU A 88 1.28 21.93 -3.62
CA GLU A 88 0.15 21.39 -2.86
C GLU A 88 0.33 19.91 -2.55
N VAL A 89 0.86 19.11 -3.49
CA VAL A 89 1.23 17.71 -3.22
C VAL A 89 2.26 17.63 -2.09
N ARG A 90 3.26 18.52 -2.09
CA ARG A 90 4.28 18.56 -1.03
C ARG A 90 3.72 18.93 0.34
N VAL A 91 2.75 19.82 0.39
CA VAL A 91 2.09 20.23 1.65
C VAL A 91 1.23 19.10 2.20
N ASN A 92 0.55 18.33 1.34
CA ASN A 92 -0.39 17.29 1.78
C ASN A 92 0.27 15.94 2.08
N TRP A 93 1.29 15.54 1.31
CA TRP A 93 1.93 14.23 1.46
C TRP A 93 3.46 14.27 1.40
N GLY A 94 4.10 15.42 1.19
CA GLY A 94 5.55 15.50 0.94
C GLY A 94 6.42 15.81 2.16
N GLN A 95 5.90 15.64 3.38
CA GLN A 95 6.64 15.87 4.62
C GLN A 95 7.05 14.53 5.26
N PRO A 96 8.35 14.15 5.29
CA PRO A 96 8.77 12.87 5.89
C PRO A 96 8.40 12.73 7.36
N SER A 97 8.34 13.85 8.11
CA SER A 97 7.97 13.86 9.53
C SER A 97 6.53 13.48 9.80
N ASP A 98 5.66 13.58 8.79
CA ASP A 98 4.21 13.43 8.93
C ASP A 98 3.76 12.03 8.52
N VAL A 99 4.71 11.17 8.14
CA VAL A 99 4.45 9.89 7.48
C VAL A 99 4.98 8.75 8.33
N THR A 100 4.13 7.76 8.55
CA THR A 100 4.53 6.51 9.21
C THR A 100 5.01 5.54 8.15
N PHE A 101 6.17 4.93 8.40
CA PHE A 101 6.69 3.86 7.54
C PHE A 101 6.28 2.51 8.12
N GLY A 102 5.52 1.75 7.34
CA GLY A 102 4.99 0.44 7.72
C GLY A 102 5.74 -0.69 7.02
N ARG A 103 5.86 -1.84 7.71
CA ARG A 103 6.32 -3.08 7.07
C ARG A 103 5.24 -3.59 6.13
N VAL A 104 5.57 -3.79 4.86
CA VAL A 104 4.63 -4.28 3.83
C VAL A 104 4.02 -5.62 4.22
N LYS A 105 4.80 -6.50 4.87
CA LYS A 105 4.33 -7.80 5.33
C LYS A 105 3.37 -7.75 6.51
N GLU A 106 3.25 -6.63 7.20
CA GLU A 106 2.35 -6.48 8.36
C GLU A 106 1.11 -5.64 8.01
N ASN A 107 1.15 -4.92 6.89
CA ASN A 107 0.08 -4.03 6.46
C ASN A 107 -0.68 -4.60 5.26
N HIS A 108 -1.97 -4.25 5.16
CA HIS A 108 -2.80 -4.57 4.00
C HIS A 108 -2.58 -3.54 2.88
N PHE A 109 -2.91 -3.90 1.65
CA PHE A 109 -3.10 -2.93 0.57
C PHE A 109 -4.56 -2.57 0.44
N SER A 110 -4.90 -1.30 0.60
CA SER A 110 -6.22 -0.76 0.30
C SER A 110 -6.42 -0.60 -1.21
N CYS A 111 -7.67 -0.44 -1.62
CA CYS A 111 -8.00 -0.07 -2.99
C CYS A 111 -7.35 1.26 -3.38
N MET A 112 -7.03 1.43 -4.66
CA MET A 112 -6.67 2.73 -5.24
C MET A 112 -7.93 3.61 -5.37
N ASP A 113 -8.42 4.11 -4.23
CA ASP A 113 -9.61 4.96 -4.12
C ASP A 113 -9.29 6.20 -3.28
N ASP A 114 -9.71 7.36 -3.77
CA ASP A 114 -9.36 8.66 -3.20
C ASP A 114 -10.16 9.03 -1.96
N ARG A 115 -11.19 8.23 -1.61
CA ARG A 115 -12.05 8.44 -0.44
C ARG A 115 -11.49 7.86 0.85
N ILE A 116 -10.50 6.97 0.77
CA ILE A 116 -9.87 6.32 1.93
C ILE A 116 -9.18 7.37 2.80
N THR A 117 -9.47 7.34 4.10
CA THR A 117 -8.95 8.31 5.08
C THR A 117 -7.85 7.75 5.97
N GLU A 118 -7.74 6.44 6.07
CA GLU A 118 -6.69 5.78 6.83
C GLU A 118 -5.36 5.81 6.07
N ALA A 119 -4.26 5.94 6.79
CA ALA A 119 -2.94 5.86 6.21
C ALA A 119 -2.64 4.39 5.88
N SER A 120 -2.54 4.06 4.59
CA SER A 120 -2.35 2.68 4.15
C SER A 120 -1.46 2.59 2.90
N LEU A 121 -1.12 1.36 2.53
CA LEU A 121 -0.58 1.06 1.21
C LEU A 121 -1.74 0.95 0.23
N SER A 122 -1.53 1.29 -1.04
CA SER A 122 -2.61 1.31 -2.03
C SER A 122 -2.17 0.66 -3.34
N THR A 123 -3.05 -0.15 -3.92
CA THR A 123 -2.88 -0.79 -5.22
C THR A 123 -4.25 -0.97 -5.88
N PRO A 124 -4.37 -1.09 -7.22
CA PRO A 124 -5.65 -1.36 -7.86
C PRO A 124 -6.35 -2.60 -7.27
N GLY A 125 -7.57 -2.42 -6.74
CA GLY A 125 -8.37 -3.49 -6.13
C GLY A 125 -7.95 -3.95 -4.72
N GLY A 126 -6.89 -3.37 -4.15
CA GLY A 126 -6.37 -3.74 -2.82
C GLY A 126 -5.73 -5.13 -2.78
N ASP A 127 -5.68 -5.75 -1.61
CA ASP A 127 -5.18 -7.12 -1.45
C ASP A 127 -5.93 -8.11 -2.34
N LEU A 128 -7.26 -7.94 -2.49
CA LEU A 128 -8.06 -8.78 -3.38
C LEU A 128 -7.61 -8.62 -4.84
N GLY A 129 -7.26 -7.40 -5.27
CA GLY A 129 -6.72 -7.13 -6.60
C GLY A 129 -5.38 -7.83 -6.83
N GLU A 130 -4.44 -7.76 -5.87
CA GLU A 130 -3.15 -8.48 -5.97
C GLU A 130 -3.35 -10.01 -5.94
N PHE A 131 -4.33 -10.52 -5.20
CA PHE A 131 -4.68 -11.94 -5.22
C PHE A 131 -5.28 -12.37 -6.57
N THR A 132 -6.18 -11.57 -7.15
CA THR A 132 -6.67 -11.78 -8.52
C THR A 132 -5.54 -11.74 -9.55
N LEU A 133 -4.55 -10.88 -9.35
CA LEU A 133 -3.35 -10.80 -10.18
C LEU A 133 -2.52 -12.09 -10.12
N ALA A 134 -2.37 -12.70 -8.95
CA ALA A 134 -1.70 -14.00 -8.81
C ALA A 134 -2.46 -15.12 -9.55
N LEU A 135 -3.79 -15.16 -9.42
CA LEU A 135 -4.65 -16.08 -10.17
C LEU A 135 -4.51 -15.89 -11.69
N ALA A 136 -4.49 -14.64 -12.16
CA ALA A 136 -4.28 -14.33 -13.58
C ALA A 136 -2.90 -14.78 -14.06
N ALA A 137 -1.85 -14.52 -13.27
CA ALA A 137 -0.47 -14.80 -13.62
C ALA A 137 -0.12 -16.30 -13.61
N SER A 138 -0.85 -17.11 -12.82
CA SER A 138 -0.71 -18.58 -12.82
C SER A 138 -1.18 -19.21 -14.13
N GLY A 139 -2.12 -18.55 -14.83
CA GLY A 139 -2.66 -19.01 -16.11
C GLY A 139 -3.63 -20.19 -16.00
N ILE A 140 -4.06 -20.56 -14.80
CA ILE A 140 -5.02 -21.65 -14.55
C ILE A 140 -6.45 -21.08 -14.54
N PRO A 141 -7.43 -21.74 -15.17
CA PRO A 141 -8.84 -21.38 -14.98
C PRO A 141 -9.33 -21.82 -13.59
N TYR A 142 -10.02 -20.93 -12.90
CA TYR A 142 -10.52 -21.19 -11.55
C TYR A 142 -12.05 -21.08 -11.46
N ASP A 143 -12.65 -21.97 -10.68
CA ASP A 143 -14.04 -21.86 -10.23
C ASP A 143 -14.15 -21.23 -8.83
N GLU A 144 -15.36 -20.87 -8.43
CA GLU A 144 -15.61 -20.20 -7.14
C GLU A 144 -15.14 -21.02 -5.93
N ALA A 145 -15.34 -22.34 -5.94
CA ALA A 145 -14.99 -23.22 -4.81
C ALA A 145 -13.47 -23.34 -4.63
N THR A 146 -12.74 -23.44 -5.75
CA THR A 146 -11.28 -23.50 -5.78
C THR A 146 -10.71 -22.17 -5.29
N VAL A 147 -11.19 -21.03 -5.79
CA VAL A 147 -10.70 -19.71 -5.33
C VAL A 147 -11.03 -19.48 -3.87
N THR A 148 -12.21 -19.89 -3.39
CA THR A 148 -12.59 -19.78 -1.96
C THR A 148 -11.62 -20.56 -1.08
N SER A 149 -11.34 -21.82 -1.44
CA SER A 149 -10.39 -22.68 -0.71
C SER A 149 -8.98 -22.10 -0.74
N LEU A 150 -8.53 -21.65 -1.91
CA LEU A 150 -7.20 -21.08 -2.11
C LEU A 150 -7.02 -19.79 -1.32
N LEU A 151 -8.01 -18.89 -1.34
CA LEU A 151 -8.00 -17.66 -0.57
C LEU A 151 -7.96 -17.97 0.92
N SER A 152 -8.83 -18.86 1.42
CA SER A 152 -8.81 -19.28 2.83
C SER A 152 -7.44 -19.84 3.25
N ASN A 153 -6.81 -20.66 2.40
CA ASN A 153 -5.49 -21.22 2.66
C ASN A 153 -4.41 -20.13 2.66
N TYR A 154 -4.47 -19.17 1.73
CA TYR A 154 -3.55 -18.03 1.74
C TYR A 154 -3.71 -17.22 3.02
N LEU A 155 -4.94 -16.91 3.42
CA LEU A 155 -5.19 -16.19 4.66
C LEU A 155 -4.69 -16.94 5.90
N ALA A 156 -4.61 -18.27 5.87
CA ALA A 156 -4.03 -19.04 6.97
C ALA A 156 -2.51 -18.81 7.12
N THR A 157 -1.80 -18.42 6.05
CA THR A 157 -0.34 -18.20 6.08
C THR A 157 0.06 -16.79 6.51
N ILE A 158 -0.85 -15.82 6.42
CA ILE A 158 -0.57 -14.42 6.75
C ILE A 158 -0.64 -14.16 8.26
N PRO A 159 0.05 -13.12 8.79
CA PRO A 159 -0.03 -12.74 10.20
C PRO A 159 -1.48 -12.58 10.69
N SER A 160 -1.74 -12.93 11.94
CA SER A 160 -3.09 -12.97 12.51
C SER A 160 -3.78 -11.60 12.59
N ASP A 161 -2.97 -10.55 12.71
CA ASP A 161 -3.31 -9.14 12.83
C ASP A 161 -3.33 -8.40 11.49
N ARG A 162 -2.80 -9.01 10.42
CA ARG A 162 -2.89 -8.44 9.07
C ARG A 162 -4.25 -8.71 8.46
N LEU A 163 -4.98 -7.64 8.18
CA LEU A 163 -6.22 -7.70 7.40
C LEU A 163 -5.94 -8.06 5.94
N PHE A 164 -6.93 -8.65 5.29
CA PHE A 164 -7.00 -8.85 3.84
C PHE A 164 -8.13 -7.99 3.31
N TYR A 165 -7.75 -6.90 2.65
CA TYR A 165 -8.63 -5.78 2.35
C TYR A 165 -9.29 -5.88 0.96
N HIS A 166 -10.56 -5.50 0.90
CA HIS A 166 -11.23 -5.03 -0.31
C HIS A 166 -12.22 -3.91 0.02
N CYS A 167 -12.65 -3.14 -0.98
CA CYS A 167 -13.58 -2.03 -0.78
C CYS A 167 -14.81 -2.12 -1.68
N THR A 168 -15.88 -1.45 -1.25
CA THR A 168 -17.05 -1.09 -2.03
C THR A 168 -17.47 0.34 -1.68
N ASP A 169 -18.60 0.83 -2.18
CA ASP A 169 -19.10 2.16 -1.85
C ASP A 169 -20.63 2.24 -1.73
N GLU A 170 -21.11 3.34 -1.14
CA GLU A 170 -22.54 3.61 -0.93
C GLU A 170 -23.36 3.54 -2.22
N ALA A 171 -22.77 3.91 -3.36
CA ALA A 171 -23.47 3.88 -4.66
C ALA A 171 -23.70 2.44 -5.15
N ALA A 172 -22.70 1.58 -5.00
CA ALA A 172 -22.82 0.15 -5.28
C ALA A 172 -23.77 -0.53 -4.29
N MET A 173 -23.70 -0.21 -3.00
CA MET A 173 -24.62 -0.70 -1.98
C MET A 173 -26.08 -0.32 -2.28
N SER A 174 -26.32 0.95 -2.63
CA SER A 174 -27.65 1.42 -3.08
C SER A 174 -28.11 0.71 -4.37
N SER A 175 -27.16 0.30 -5.22
CA SER A 175 -27.48 -0.47 -6.42
C SER A 175 -27.85 -1.92 -6.09
N PHE A 176 -27.19 -2.55 -5.10
CA PHE A 176 -27.58 -3.86 -4.58
C PHE A 176 -29.00 -3.83 -4.00
N ASP A 177 -29.30 -2.88 -3.12
CA ASP A 177 -30.63 -2.72 -2.51
C ASP A 177 -31.74 -2.71 -3.57
N ARG A 178 -31.58 -1.86 -4.60
CA ARG A 178 -32.52 -1.81 -5.73
C ARG A 178 -32.57 -3.09 -6.54
N SER A 179 -31.44 -3.77 -6.73
CA SER A 179 -31.36 -5.00 -7.52
C SER A 179 -31.99 -6.20 -6.82
N LEU A 180 -31.98 -6.21 -5.48
CA LEU A 180 -32.48 -7.30 -4.65
C LEU A 180 -33.87 -7.01 -4.06
N GLY A 181 -34.34 -5.76 -4.15
CA GLY A 181 -35.62 -5.35 -3.55
C GLY A 181 -35.56 -5.32 -2.02
N VAL A 182 -34.39 -5.02 -1.46
CA VAL A 182 -34.15 -4.89 -0.01
C VAL A 182 -33.73 -3.47 0.34
N GLU A 183 -33.75 -3.12 1.62
CA GLU A 183 -33.29 -1.84 2.13
C GLU A 183 -32.18 -2.09 3.16
N GLY A 184 -31.05 -1.39 3.01
CA GLY A 184 -29.96 -1.43 3.98
C GLY A 184 -29.21 -2.76 4.01
N LEU A 185 -28.89 -3.33 2.85
CA LEU A 185 -28.07 -4.55 2.79
C LEU A 185 -26.73 -4.35 3.51
N ASP A 186 -26.42 -5.21 4.47
CA ASP A 186 -25.06 -5.37 4.99
C ASP A 186 -24.35 -6.47 4.21
N LEU A 187 -23.42 -6.09 3.32
CA LEU A 187 -22.67 -7.03 2.51
C LEU A 187 -21.66 -7.86 3.33
N SER A 188 -21.28 -7.40 4.53
CA SER A 188 -20.35 -8.11 5.41
C SER A 188 -21.03 -9.26 6.18
N GLN A 189 -22.34 -9.13 6.41
CA GLN A 189 -23.17 -10.10 7.14
C GLN A 189 -24.61 -10.15 6.57
N PRO A 190 -24.79 -10.57 5.31
CA PRO A 190 -26.12 -10.65 4.72
C PRO A 190 -26.91 -11.82 5.28
N ASP A 191 -28.23 -11.75 5.16
CA ASP A 191 -29.10 -12.91 5.36
C ASP A 191 -28.62 -14.08 4.47
N PRO A 192 -28.40 -15.29 5.03
CA PRO A 192 -28.03 -16.48 4.25
C PRO A 192 -28.92 -16.72 3.02
N ALA A 193 -30.22 -16.38 3.09
CA ALA A 193 -31.14 -16.51 1.96
C ALA A 193 -30.77 -15.60 0.77
N LEU A 194 -30.16 -14.44 1.03
CA LEU A 194 -29.77 -13.46 0.01
C LEU A 194 -28.41 -13.74 -0.62
N GLN A 195 -27.58 -14.60 -0.02
CA GLN A 195 -26.19 -14.81 -0.46
C GLN A 195 -26.08 -15.25 -1.92
N SER A 196 -26.99 -16.09 -2.40
CA SER A 196 -27.01 -16.53 -3.80
C SER A 196 -27.32 -15.36 -4.74
N ASP A 197 -28.34 -14.57 -4.40
CA ASP A 197 -28.78 -13.43 -5.21
C ASP A 197 -27.74 -12.30 -5.22
N ILE A 198 -27.07 -12.03 -4.09
CA ILE A 198 -25.94 -11.10 -4.00
C ILE A 198 -24.82 -11.54 -4.95
N LYS A 199 -24.46 -12.82 -4.91
CA LYS A 199 -23.40 -13.37 -5.80
C LYS A 199 -23.79 -13.30 -7.27
N ALA A 200 -25.07 -13.48 -7.61
CA ALA A 200 -25.57 -13.28 -8.96
C ALA A 200 -25.53 -11.80 -9.37
N ALA A 201 -25.88 -10.89 -8.45
CA ALA A 201 -25.93 -9.46 -8.66
C ALA A 201 -24.53 -8.83 -8.89
N LEU A 202 -23.44 -9.44 -8.42
CA LEU A 202 -22.05 -9.02 -8.72
C LEU A 202 -21.72 -9.02 -10.23
N SER A 203 -22.46 -9.77 -11.05
CA SER A 203 -22.29 -9.75 -12.51
C SER A 203 -22.61 -8.39 -13.15
N GLN A 204 -23.30 -7.52 -12.42
CA GLN A 204 -23.67 -6.17 -12.85
C GLN A 204 -22.61 -5.16 -12.38
N PRO A 205 -21.88 -4.48 -13.28
CA PRO A 205 -20.82 -3.54 -12.89
C PRO A 205 -21.27 -2.42 -11.94
N ARG A 206 -22.55 -2.04 -11.97
CA ARG A 206 -23.13 -1.02 -11.07
C ARG A 206 -23.18 -1.46 -9.60
N ASN A 207 -23.10 -2.76 -9.33
CA ASN A 207 -23.07 -3.32 -7.97
C ASN A 207 -21.64 -3.51 -7.47
N ILE A 208 -20.63 -2.99 -8.18
CA ILE A 208 -19.22 -3.09 -7.78
C ILE A 208 -18.72 -1.68 -7.47
N GLY A 209 -18.40 -1.44 -6.19
CA GLY A 209 -17.92 -0.15 -5.71
C GLY A 209 -16.46 0.10 -6.09
N ASP A 210 -15.60 -0.90 -5.91
CA ASP A 210 -14.21 -0.82 -6.34
C ASP A 210 -14.12 -0.62 -7.86
N SER A 211 -13.47 0.48 -8.24
CA SER A 211 -13.41 0.89 -9.63
C SER A 211 -12.54 -0.05 -10.49
N HIS A 212 -11.54 -0.70 -9.90
CA HIS A 212 -10.68 -1.65 -10.60
C HIS A 212 -11.46 -2.90 -11.01
N PHE A 213 -12.12 -3.57 -10.06
CA PHE A 213 -12.99 -4.72 -10.32
C PHE A 213 -14.19 -4.35 -11.18
N ARG A 214 -14.81 -3.19 -10.98
CA ARG A 214 -15.90 -2.72 -11.84
C ARG A 214 -15.47 -2.62 -13.30
N ASN A 215 -14.30 -2.05 -13.55
CA ASN A 215 -13.75 -1.92 -14.90
C ASN A 215 -13.32 -3.28 -15.46
N MET A 216 -12.76 -4.17 -14.64
CA MET A 216 -12.38 -5.52 -15.05
C MET A 216 -13.60 -6.36 -15.45
N VAL A 217 -14.73 -6.25 -14.73
CA VAL A 217 -15.99 -6.92 -15.10
C VAL A 217 -16.61 -6.30 -16.35
N LYS A 218 -16.56 -4.97 -16.49
CA LYS A 218 -17.12 -4.26 -17.64
C LYS A 218 -16.32 -4.48 -18.92
N ASN A 219 -14.99 -4.48 -18.84
CA ASN A 219 -14.07 -4.56 -19.97
C ASN A 219 -12.90 -5.53 -19.69
N PRO A 220 -13.15 -6.83 -19.53
CA PRO A 220 -12.13 -7.80 -19.11
C PRO A 220 -10.95 -7.91 -20.09
N SER A 221 -11.19 -7.65 -21.38
CA SER A 221 -10.14 -7.67 -22.40
C SER A 221 -9.08 -6.59 -22.20
N TRP A 222 -9.40 -5.44 -21.58
CA TRP A 222 -8.41 -4.40 -21.28
C TRP A 222 -7.35 -4.87 -20.27
N TYR A 223 -7.73 -5.83 -19.42
CA TYR A 223 -6.89 -6.41 -18.38
C TYR A 223 -6.28 -7.75 -18.80
N HIS A 224 -6.54 -8.21 -20.03
CA HIS A 224 -6.14 -9.53 -20.54
C HIS A 224 -6.61 -10.72 -19.68
N VAL A 225 -7.81 -10.60 -19.09
CA VAL A 225 -8.42 -11.67 -18.28
C VAL A 225 -9.76 -12.12 -18.85
N GLY A 226 -10.21 -13.32 -18.45
CA GLY A 226 -11.57 -13.76 -18.70
C GLY A 226 -12.58 -13.04 -17.80
N ARG A 227 -13.81 -12.84 -18.28
CA ARG A 227 -14.90 -12.17 -17.51
C ARG A 227 -15.17 -12.83 -16.16
N GLU A 228 -15.00 -14.16 -16.09
CA GLU A 228 -15.29 -14.92 -14.86
C GLU A 228 -14.28 -14.66 -13.75
N LEU A 229 -13.02 -14.36 -14.07
CA LEU A 229 -11.95 -14.22 -13.06
C LEU A 229 -12.29 -13.19 -11.97
N PRO A 230 -12.59 -11.91 -12.28
CA PRO A 230 -12.96 -10.95 -11.24
C PRO A 230 -14.21 -11.37 -10.46
N LEU A 231 -15.18 -12.03 -11.10
CA LEU A 231 -16.42 -12.47 -10.45
C LEU A 231 -16.16 -13.60 -9.46
N VAL A 232 -15.41 -14.64 -9.85
CA VAL A 232 -15.11 -15.75 -8.93
C VAL A 232 -14.24 -15.30 -7.76
N THR A 233 -13.33 -14.33 -7.97
CA THR A 233 -12.52 -13.80 -6.87
C THR A 233 -13.34 -12.97 -5.88
N MET A 234 -14.25 -12.10 -6.33
CA MET A 234 -15.15 -11.37 -5.43
C MET A 234 -16.09 -12.30 -4.68
N LYS A 235 -16.65 -13.32 -5.36
CA LYS A 235 -17.50 -14.33 -4.71
C LYS A 235 -16.74 -15.14 -3.66
N ALA A 236 -15.50 -15.53 -3.96
CA ALA A 236 -14.64 -16.23 -3.01
C ALA A 236 -14.32 -15.38 -1.77
N PHE A 237 -14.03 -14.09 -1.95
CA PHE A 237 -13.85 -13.15 -0.85
C PHE A 237 -15.08 -13.08 0.06
N LEU A 238 -16.28 -12.95 -0.53
CA LEU A 238 -17.53 -12.94 0.22
C LEU A 238 -17.80 -14.28 0.93
N ASN A 239 -17.54 -15.41 0.28
CA ASN A 239 -17.69 -16.73 0.89
C ASN A 239 -16.84 -16.87 2.16
N VAL A 240 -15.57 -16.42 2.12
CA VAL A 240 -14.71 -16.44 3.31
C VAL A 240 -15.19 -15.44 4.36
N ALA A 241 -15.66 -14.26 3.96
CA ALA A 241 -16.20 -13.26 4.89
C ALA A 241 -17.46 -13.76 5.63
N TRP A 242 -18.33 -14.48 4.92
CA TRP A 242 -19.62 -14.94 5.45
C TRP A 242 -19.51 -16.23 6.27
N ASP A 243 -18.54 -17.08 5.97
CA ASP A 243 -18.31 -18.31 6.73
C ASP A 243 -17.68 -18.03 8.10
N LYS A 244 -18.51 -17.85 9.12
CA LYS A 244 -18.07 -17.61 10.49
C LYS A 244 -17.43 -18.85 11.15
N THR A 245 -17.52 -20.03 10.55
CA THR A 245 -16.80 -21.23 11.00
C THR A 245 -15.35 -21.23 10.52
N ASN A 246 -15.05 -20.47 9.46
CA ASN A 246 -13.70 -20.28 8.98
C ASN A 246 -12.93 -19.34 9.92
N PRO A 247 -11.83 -19.80 10.57
CA PRO A 247 -11.04 -18.96 11.48
C PRO A 247 -10.36 -17.77 10.79
N ASN A 248 -10.27 -17.78 9.47
CA ASN A 248 -9.72 -16.69 8.66
C ASN A 248 -10.75 -15.62 8.28
N SER A 249 -12.05 -15.84 8.52
CA SER A 249 -13.10 -14.84 8.23
C SER A 249 -12.85 -13.50 8.93
N LYS A 250 -12.28 -13.53 10.14
CA LYS A 250 -11.89 -12.32 10.91
C LYS A 250 -10.76 -11.50 10.28
N LYS A 251 -10.00 -12.07 9.34
CA LYS A 251 -8.94 -11.35 8.59
C LYS A 251 -9.53 -10.61 7.40
N VAL A 252 -10.69 -11.02 6.91
CA VAL A 252 -11.32 -10.41 5.74
C VAL A 252 -11.94 -9.08 6.16
N TYR A 253 -11.55 -8.00 5.47
CA TYR A 253 -12.07 -6.67 5.74
C TYR A 253 -12.65 -6.06 4.46
N LEU A 254 -13.96 -5.81 4.50
CA LEU A 254 -14.70 -5.13 3.45
C LEU A 254 -15.01 -3.70 3.90
N ASP A 255 -14.31 -2.74 3.31
CA ASP A 255 -14.54 -1.32 3.60
C ASP A 255 -15.66 -0.77 2.71
N VAL A 256 -16.65 -0.11 3.30
CA VAL A 256 -17.73 0.57 2.58
C VAL A 256 -17.42 2.07 2.57
N LEU A 257 -16.86 2.52 1.45
CA LEU A 257 -16.39 3.89 1.30
C LEU A 257 -17.57 4.85 1.16
N ASN A 258 -17.53 5.91 1.96
CA ASN A 258 -18.58 6.92 2.01
C ASN A 258 -18.15 8.24 1.35
N GLY A 259 -19.14 8.96 0.85
CA GLY A 259 -18.96 10.29 0.28
C GLY A 259 -18.49 10.29 -1.18
N ARG A 260 -18.21 11.51 -1.66
CA ARG A 260 -17.96 11.77 -3.08
C ARG A 260 -16.47 11.71 -3.41
N SER A 261 -16.12 10.85 -4.36
CA SER A 261 -14.81 10.82 -5.03
C SER A 261 -14.61 12.14 -5.80
N ASP A 262 -13.46 12.77 -5.59
CA ASP A 262 -13.03 13.99 -6.26
C ASP A 262 -11.49 14.11 -6.29
N PRO A 263 -10.77 13.13 -6.88
CA PRO A 263 -9.33 13.11 -6.88
C PRO A 263 -8.78 14.29 -7.68
N LYS A 264 -7.75 14.95 -7.14
CA LYS A 264 -7.10 16.11 -7.75
C LYS A 264 -5.70 15.84 -8.28
N ALA A 265 -5.18 14.63 -8.06
CA ALA A 265 -3.91 14.17 -8.58
C ALA A 265 -3.86 12.63 -8.60
N PHE A 266 -2.98 12.09 -9.43
CA PHE A 266 -2.48 10.72 -9.28
C PHE A 266 -1.04 10.79 -8.77
N ILE A 267 -0.73 10.01 -7.73
CA ILE A 267 0.58 10.02 -7.09
C ILE A 267 1.09 8.58 -6.97
N GLU A 268 2.14 8.26 -7.72
CA GLU A 268 2.92 7.04 -7.53
C GLU A 268 3.92 7.24 -6.39
N ILE A 269 3.81 6.40 -5.36
CA ILE A 269 4.59 6.45 -4.14
C ILE A 269 5.72 5.43 -4.21
N ALA A 270 6.94 5.91 -4.05
CA ALA A 270 8.15 5.10 -3.99
C ALA A 270 9.01 5.48 -2.79
N SER A 271 9.92 4.58 -2.42
CA SER A 271 10.97 4.83 -1.43
C SER A 271 12.33 4.57 -2.04
N THR A 272 13.41 4.74 -1.28
CA THR A 272 14.73 4.30 -1.72
C THR A 272 14.81 2.78 -1.81
N GLN A 273 15.81 2.30 -2.54
CA GLN A 273 16.07 0.88 -2.67
C GLN A 273 16.32 0.21 -1.31
N GLU A 274 16.93 0.90 -0.34
CA GLU A 274 17.15 0.37 1.00
C GLU A 274 15.85 0.14 1.76
N CYS A 275 14.87 1.05 1.62
CA CYS A 275 13.52 0.87 2.15
C CYS A 275 12.80 -0.31 1.50
N GLU A 276 12.86 -0.39 0.17
CA GLU A 276 12.25 -1.48 -0.58
C GLU A 276 12.85 -2.84 -0.22
N LEU A 277 14.19 -2.94 -0.12
CA LEU A 277 14.87 -4.16 0.32
C LEU A 277 14.57 -4.54 1.78
N SER A 278 14.21 -3.55 2.60
CA SER A 278 13.78 -3.76 3.99
C SER A 278 12.30 -4.13 4.12
N GLY A 279 11.56 -4.11 3.01
CA GLY A 279 10.12 -4.32 2.97
C GLY A 279 9.33 -3.28 3.74
N VAL A 280 9.78 -2.02 3.67
CA VAL A 280 9.18 -0.88 4.37
C VAL A 280 8.75 0.17 3.35
N ALA A 281 7.55 0.70 3.52
CA ALA A 281 6.98 1.74 2.66
C ALA A 281 6.20 2.77 3.49
N PRO A 282 6.11 4.03 3.01
CA PRO A 282 5.28 5.05 3.64
C PRO A 282 3.80 4.65 3.58
N LEU A 283 3.09 4.86 4.67
CA LEU A 283 1.64 4.73 4.74
C LEU A 283 1.03 6.12 4.59
N LEU A 284 0.15 6.30 3.61
CA LEU A 284 -0.39 7.61 3.27
C LEU A 284 -1.91 7.53 3.10
N PRO A 285 -2.67 8.50 3.66
CA PRO A 285 -4.10 8.58 3.43
C PRO A 285 -4.38 9.24 2.07
N PRO A 286 -5.12 8.60 1.15
CA PRO A 286 -5.54 9.22 -0.11
C PRO A 286 -6.37 10.50 0.07
N LYS A 287 -7.18 10.56 1.14
CA LYS A 287 -7.99 11.72 1.51
C LYS A 287 -7.40 12.48 2.68
N THR A 288 -7.10 13.76 2.44
CA THR A 288 -6.78 14.71 3.52
C THR A 288 -8.02 15.52 3.90
N ARG A 289 -7.88 16.42 4.87
CA ARG A 289 -8.97 17.35 5.24
C ARG A 289 -9.38 18.29 4.12
N VAL A 290 -8.51 18.52 3.13
CA VAL A 290 -8.68 19.57 2.12
C VAL A 290 -8.73 19.04 0.69
N THR A 291 -8.21 17.85 0.42
CA THR A 291 -8.15 17.30 -0.94
C THR A 291 -8.16 15.77 -0.94
N GLN A 292 -8.38 15.19 -2.11
CA GLN A 292 -8.33 13.75 -2.38
C GLN A 292 -7.33 13.50 -3.52
N ALA A 293 -6.61 12.39 -3.50
CA ALA A 293 -5.73 11.96 -4.58
C ALA A 293 -5.78 10.43 -4.75
N LEU A 294 -5.49 9.95 -5.95
CA LEU A 294 -5.27 8.52 -6.20
C LEU A 294 -3.82 8.20 -5.84
N LEU A 295 -3.62 7.29 -4.88
CA LEU A 295 -2.29 6.83 -4.48
C LEU A 295 -2.05 5.41 -4.97
N SER A 296 -0.82 5.14 -5.41
CA SER A 296 -0.36 3.81 -5.81
C SER A 296 1.02 3.54 -5.23
N HIS A 297 1.25 2.34 -4.73
CA HIS A 297 2.51 1.89 -4.13
C HIS A 297 3.08 0.70 -4.92
N LEU A 298 3.27 0.85 -6.23
CA LEU A 298 3.59 -0.29 -7.09
C LEU A 298 4.92 -0.93 -6.70
N SER A 299 5.92 -0.16 -6.23
CA SER A 299 7.17 -0.76 -5.78
C SER A 299 7.00 -1.62 -4.52
N ALA A 300 6.15 -1.19 -3.57
CA ALA A 300 5.85 -1.96 -2.37
C ALA A 300 5.11 -3.27 -2.68
N THR A 301 4.33 -3.33 -3.76
CA THR A 301 3.63 -4.58 -4.14
C THR A 301 4.59 -5.72 -4.46
N SER A 302 5.85 -5.46 -4.82
CA SER A 302 6.82 -6.52 -5.15
C SER A 302 7.01 -7.52 -4.01
N ASP A 303 7.00 -7.04 -2.76
CA ASP A 303 7.08 -7.88 -1.57
C ASP A 303 5.83 -8.76 -1.40
N ARG A 304 4.65 -8.17 -1.61
CA ARG A 304 3.38 -8.91 -1.55
C ARG A 304 3.29 -9.96 -2.66
N ARG A 305 3.74 -9.62 -3.87
CA ARG A 305 3.76 -10.52 -5.02
C ARG A 305 4.73 -11.67 -4.84
N LYS A 306 5.89 -11.42 -4.20
CA LYS A 306 6.82 -12.49 -3.81
C LYS A 306 6.16 -13.45 -2.82
N GLU A 307 5.52 -12.94 -1.77
CA GLU A 307 4.82 -13.76 -0.77
C GLU A 307 3.70 -14.61 -1.40
N GLN A 308 2.89 -14.01 -2.28
CA GLN A 308 1.84 -14.74 -3.00
C GLN A 308 2.43 -15.76 -3.99
N ALA A 309 3.50 -15.42 -4.72
CA ALA A 309 4.15 -16.37 -5.62
C ALA A 309 4.67 -17.59 -4.85
N GLU A 310 5.35 -17.39 -3.70
CA GLU A 310 5.79 -18.46 -2.81
C GLU A 310 4.61 -19.36 -2.39
N PHE A 311 3.49 -18.76 -1.98
CA PHE A 311 2.28 -19.50 -1.62
C PHE A 311 1.70 -20.32 -2.77
N PHE A 312 1.57 -19.74 -3.98
CA PHE A 312 1.02 -20.41 -5.16
C PHE A 312 1.89 -21.60 -5.59
N ILE A 313 3.22 -21.46 -5.55
CA ILE A 313 4.14 -22.56 -5.88
C ILE A 313 4.05 -23.67 -4.81
N GLN A 314 4.12 -23.31 -3.53
CA GLN A 314 4.06 -24.30 -2.43
C GLN A 314 2.72 -25.05 -2.39
N SER A 315 1.64 -24.39 -2.79
CA SER A 315 0.30 -24.97 -2.83
C SER A 315 0.00 -25.74 -4.13
N GLY A 316 0.93 -25.80 -5.08
CA GLY A 316 0.78 -26.53 -6.34
C GLY A 316 -0.13 -25.85 -7.37
N TYR A 317 -0.44 -24.56 -7.22
CA TYR A 317 -1.30 -23.78 -8.12
C TYR A 317 -0.52 -23.00 -9.18
N SER A 318 0.76 -23.32 -9.37
CA SER A 318 1.57 -22.89 -10.51
C SER A 318 2.77 -23.81 -10.64
N SER A 319 3.18 -24.11 -11.87
CA SER A 319 4.37 -24.91 -12.19
C SER A 319 5.63 -24.07 -12.44
N LEU A 320 5.49 -22.74 -12.39
CA LEU A 320 6.59 -21.79 -12.57
C LEU A 320 7.52 -21.75 -11.34
N SER A 321 8.70 -21.15 -11.49
CA SER A 321 9.46 -20.71 -10.30
C SER A 321 8.78 -19.53 -9.59
N VAL A 322 9.16 -19.27 -8.34
CA VAL A 322 8.71 -18.10 -7.58
C VAL A 322 9.07 -16.81 -8.31
N GLU A 323 10.29 -16.73 -8.86
CA GLU A 323 10.78 -15.57 -9.61
C GLU A 323 10.01 -15.35 -10.91
N GLU A 324 9.71 -16.44 -11.63
CA GLU A 324 8.96 -16.38 -12.89
C GLU A 324 7.52 -15.93 -12.66
N LEU A 325 6.83 -16.49 -11.65
CA LEU A 325 5.46 -16.10 -11.30
C LEU A 325 5.43 -14.65 -10.80
N ARG A 326 6.33 -14.27 -9.88
CA ARG A 326 6.45 -12.88 -9.43
C ARG A 326 6.71 -11.93 -10.59
N SER A 327 7.62 -12.26 -11.50
CA SER A 327 7.91 -11.43 -12.68
C SER A 327 6.70 -11.28 -13.61
N ARG A 328 5.86 -12.31 -13.75
CA ARG A 328 4.58 -12.21 -14.47
C ARG A 328 3.61 -11.27 -13.74
N MET A 329 3.48 -11.43 -12.44
CA MET A 329 2.65 -10.55 -11.60
C MET A 329 3.12 -9.10 -11.71
N ASP A 330 4.43 -8.82 -11.70
CA ASP A 330 4.93 -7.45 -11.86
C ASP A 330 4.56 -6.83 -13.21
N ARG A 331 4.67 -7.59 -14.30
CA ARG A 331 4.26 -7.13 -15.63
C ARG A 331 2.76 -6.86 -15.72
N TYR A 332 1.94 -7.80 -15.26
CA TYR A 332 0.49 -7.66 -15.28
C TYR A 332 0.03 -6.55 -14.32
N GLY A 333 0.66 -6.41 -13.16
CA GLY A 333 0.36 -5.38 -12.17
C GLY A 333 0.63 -3.98 -12.72
N ALA A 334 1.76 -3.78 -13.40
CA ALA A 334 2.04 -2.53 -14.10
C ALA A 334 0.99 -2.23 -15.19
N GLN A 335 0.61 -3.24 -15.99
CA GLN A 335 -0.45 -3.10 -17.00
C GLN A 335 -1.82 -2.74 -16.38
N TRP A 336 -2.18 -3.40 -15.28
CA TRP A 336 -3.45 -3.19 -14.57
C TRP A 336 -3.51 -1.82 -13.91
N LEU A 337 -2.39 -1.34 -13.38
CA LEU A 337 -2.24 0.03 -12.89
C LEU A 337 -2.40 1.03 -14.02
N GLU A 338 -1.70 0.86 -15.15
CA GLU A 338 -1.81 1.76 -16.31
C GLU A 338 -3.25 1.82 -16.82
N THR A 339 -3.90 0.66 -16.97
CA THR A 339 -5.28 0.55 -17.46
C THR A 339 -6.27 1.24 -16.53
N THR A 340 -6.16 0.98 -15.22
CA THR A 340 -7.06 1.56 -14.22
C THR A 340 -6.77 3.04 -14.00
N GLY A 341 -5.49 3.39 -13.86
CA GLY A 341 -5.02 4.76 -13.68
C GLY A 341 -5.42 5.66 -14.83
N THR A 342 -5.33 5.21 -16.09
CA THR A 342 -5.77 6.00 -17.26
C THR A 342 -7.26 6.35 -17.21
N LEU A 343 -8.09 5.45 -16.67
CA LEU A 343 -9.53 5.69 -16.53
C LEU A 343 -9.85 6.64 -15.38
N LEU A 344 -9.20 6.45 -14.22
CA LEU A 344 -9.49 7.21 -13.01
C LEU A 344 -8.82 8.58 -12.98
N ALA A 345 -7.60 8.67 -13.51
CA ALA A 345 -6.78 9.88 -13.50
C ALA A 345 -6.92 10.72 -14.77
N ARG A 346 -7.98 10.51 -15.57
CA ARG A 346 -8.15 11.22 -16.84
C ARG A 346 -8.18 12.73 -16.62
N GLY A 347 -7.17 13.42 -17.14
CA GLY A 347 -7.02 14.87 -17.01
C GLY A 347 -6.45 15.33 -15.67
N LEU A 348 -6.03 14.43 -14.78
CA LEU A 348 -5.33 14.77 -13.55
C LEU A 348 -3.83 14.88 -13.78
N PRO A 349 -3.11 15.71 -13.01
CA PRO A 349 -1.65 15.72 -13.01
C PRO A 349 -1.13 14.42 -12.39
N PHE A 350 -0.03 13.92 -12.93
CA PHE A 350 0.66 12.72 -12.44
C PHE A 350 1.96 13.11 -11.75
N TYR A 351 2.14 12.62 -10.54
CA TYR A 351 3.34 12.82 -9.75
C TYR A 351 3.97 11.50 -9.36
N ARG A 352 5.29 11.44 -9.41
CA ARG A 352 6.09 10.44 -8.73
C ARG A 352 6.70 11.05 -7.48
N MET A 353 6.35 10.50 -6.32
CA MET A 353 6.83 10.92 -5.02
C MET A 353 7.77 9.86 -4.46
N THR A 354 9.02 10.23 -4.17
CA THR A 354 10.05 9.32 -3.66
C THR A 354 10.60 9.83 -2.33
N TYR A 355 10.40 9.03 -1.29
CA TYR A 355 10.98 9.27 0.04
C TYR A 355 12.45 8.84 0.03
N VAL A 356 13.36 9.76 0.37
CA VAL A 356 14.82 9.60 0.31
C VAL A 356 15.57 10.01 1.57
#